data_AF-E4YDN3-F1
#
_entry.id   AF-E4YDN3-F1
#
_cell.length_a   1.000
_cell.length_b   1.000
_cell.length_c   1.000
_cell.angle_alpha   90.00
_cell.angle_beta   90.00
_cell.angle_gamma   90.00
#
_symmetry.space_group_name_H-M   'P 1'
#
loop_
_entity.id
_entity.type
_entity.pdbx_description
1 polymer ?
#
loop_
_entity_poly.entity_id
_entity_poly.type
_entity_poly.pdbx_seq_one_letter_code
_entity_poly.pdbx_strand_id
1 'polypeptide(L)'
;MSCQLTAAQKAAIENKRLDALDRKRMKANQRLEKESLKSSIDKKRGGTSKRPAATSEIMLINDNAENLEEYGEKYIDTGAGFLLSANQKRYKPREAAPEEIMDTDLCDNCELPFENSFLRKHYSALVCDECKDDEKYPLMTLSEVKTEYVLNDNMLKTAP
;
A
#
# COMPACT_ATOMS: atom_id res chain seq x y z
N MET A 1 -15.30 -43.03 43.40
CA MET A 1 -14.68 -42.19 44.46
C MET A 1 -14.26 -40.87 43.84
N SER A 2 -15.07 -39.81 43.95
CA SER A 2 -14.69 -38.48 43.47
C SER A 2 -13.82 -37.79 44.53
N CYS A 3 -12.53 -37.61 44.25
CA CYS A 3 -11.63 -36.86 45.12
C CYS A 3 -11.99 -35.38 45.04
N GLN A 4 -12.74 -34.88 46.02
CA GLN A 4 -13.05 -33.46 46.12
C GLN A 4 -11.82 -32.71 46.63
N LEU A 5 -11.37 -31.71 45.88
CA LEU A 5 -10.25 -30.85 46.26
C LEU A 5 -10.63 -30.02 47.50
N THR A 6 -9.71 -29.91 48.44
CA THR A 6 -9.88 -29.07 49.62
C THR A 6 -9.91 -27.59 49.23
N ALA A 7 -10.54 -26.75 50.06
CA ALA A 7 -10.63 -25.30 49.79
C ALA A 7 -9.24 -24.66 49.58
N ALA A 8 -8.23 -25.10 50.35
CA ALA A 8 -6.85 -24.65 50.19
C ALA A 8 -6.24 -25.04 48.83
N GLN A 9 -6.54 -26.25 48.33
CA GLN A 9 -6.07 -26.69 47.01
C GLN A 9 -6.73 -25.89 45.88
N LYS A 10 -8.03 -25.58 46.01
CA LYS A 10 -8.76 -24.74 45.05
C LYS A 10 -8.20 -23.31 45.02
N ALA A 11 -7.95 -22.71 46.19
CA ALA A 11 -7.33 -21.39 46.28
C ALA A 11 -5.91 -21.35 45.67
N ALA A 12 -5.11 -22.41 45.86
CA ALA A 12 -3.79 -22.51 45.24
C ALA A 12 -3.86 -22.60 43.70
N ILE A 13 -4.85 -23.29 43.16
CA ILE A 13 -5.10 -23.37 41.72
C ILE A 13 -5.55 -22.00 41.18
N GLU A 14 -6.43 -21.31 41.92
CA GLU A 14 -6.92 -19.98 41.54
C GLU A 14 -5.80 -18.93 41.56
N ASN A 15 -4.95 -18.92 42.58
CA ASN A 15 -3.79 -18.01 42.64
C ASN A 15 -2.81 -18.25 41.48
N LYS A 16 -2.57 -19.51 41.11
CA LYS A 16 -1.76 -19.84 39.91
C LYS A 16 -2.43 -19.36 38.62
N ARG A 17 -3.75 -19.45 38.53
CA ARG A 17 -4.52 -18.95 37.38
C ARG A 17 -4.45 -17.43 37.29
N LEU A 18 -4.54 -16.72 38.42
CA LEU A 18 -4.41 -15.26 38.48
C LEU A 18 -3.00 -14.81 38.08
N ASP A 19 -1.94 -15.42 38.63
CA ASP A 19 -0.55 -15.11 38.22
C ASP A 19 -0.33 -15.35 36.71
N ALA A 20 -0.92 -16.42 36.16
CA ALA A 20 -0.86 -16.68 34.71
C ALA A 20 -1.58 -15.60 33.88
N LEU A 21 -2.70 -15.04 34.36
CA LEU A 21 -3.42 -13.96 33.71
C LEU A 21 -2.65 -12.63 33.80
N ASP A 22 -2.06 -12.33 34.95
CA ASP A 22 -1.27 -11.11 35.14
C ASP A 22 0.00 -11.13 34.29
N ARG A 23 0.69 -12.27 34.19
CA ARG A 23 1.80 -12.45 33.24
C ARG A 23 1.38 -12.24 31.79
N LYS A 24 0.18 -12.66 31.40
CA LYS A 24 -0.36 -12.41 30.04
C LYS A 24 -0.65 -10.93 29.83
N ARG A 25 -1.25 -10.25 30.81
CA ARG A 25 -1.52 -8.80 30.77
C ARG A 25 -0.22 -7.99 30.69
N MET A 26 0.77 -8.29 31.53
CA MET A 26 2.09 -7.63 31.48
C MET A 26 2.77 -7.81 30.12
N LYS A 27 2.72 -9.01 29.53
CA LYS A 27 3.26 -9.26 28.18
C LYS A 27 2.51 -8.47 27.10
N ALA A 28 1.19 -8.33 27.21
CA ALA A 28 0.40 -7.51 26.29
C ALA A 28 0.77 -6.03 26.41
N ASN A 29 0.84 -5.51 27.65
CA ASN A 29 1.24 -4.12 27.90
C ASN A 29 2.68 -3.84 27.40
N GLN A 30 3.62 -4.75 27.63
CA GLN A 30 4.99 -4.62 27.08
C GLN A 30 5.02 -4.65 25.54
N ARG A 31 4.11 -5.35 24.87
CA ARG A 31 3.99 -5.32 23.41
C ARG A 31 3.49 -3.95 22.94
N LEU A 32 2.44 -3.45 23.57
CA LEU A 32 1.88 -2.12 23.29
C LEU A 32 2.92 -1.01 23.51
N GLU A 33 3.70 -1.07 24.59
CA GLU A 33 4.79 -0.11 24.84
C GLU A 33 5.89 -0.19 23.77
N LYS A 34 6.31 -1.40 23.38
CA LYS A 34 7.30 -1.59 22.30
C LYS A 34 6.78 -1.11 20.95
N GLU A 35 5.50 -1.33 20.65
CA GLU A 35 4.85 -0.85 19.43
C GLU A 35 4.73 0.68 19.42
N SER A 36 4.37 1.29 20.54
CA SER A 36 4.36 2.75 20.72
C SER A 36 5.75 3.36 20.52
N LEU A 37 6.79 2.76 21.10
CA LEU A 37 8.18 3.20 20.92
C LEU A 37 8.67 3.04 19.48
N LYS A 38 8.34 1.93 18.80
CA LYS A 38 8.66 1.71 17.36
C LYS A 38 8.02 2.78 16.48
N SER A 39 6.72 3.05 16.67
CA SER A 39 6.00 4.08 15.91
C SER A 39 6.61 5.48 16.08
N SER A 40 7.23 5.74 17.24
CA SER A 40 7.92 7.01 17.53
C SER A 40 9.29 7.10 16.84
N ILE A 41 9.95 5.96 16.57
CA ILE A 41 11.23 5.88 15.85
C ILE A 41 11.02 5.97 14.33
N ASP A 42 9.97 5.34 13.80
CA ASP A 42 9.63 5.40 12.37
C ASP A 42 9.29 6.83 11.92
N LYS A 43 8.66 7.63 12.79
CA LYS A 43 8.44 9.08 12.59
C LYS A 43 9.74 9.90 12.47
N LYS A 44 10.88 9.41 12.97
CA LYS A 44 12.18 10.08 12.87
C LYS A 44 12.98 9.67 11.63
N ARG A 45 12.61 8.57 10.95
CA ARG A 45 13.35 8.02 9.79
C ARG A 45 12.60 8.14 8.46
N GLY A 46 11.29 8.37 8.47
CA GLY A 46 10.50 8.64 7.26
C GLY A 46 10.49 10.11 6.87
N GLY A 47 11.21 10.46 5.81
CA GLY A 47 11.11 11.76 5.16
C GLY A 47 9.70 12.06 4.64
N THR A 48 9.26 13.30 4.88
CA THR A 48 8.22 14.05 4.16
C THR A 48 6.88 13.35 3.89
N SER A 49 5.96 13.45 4.85
CA SER A 49 4.57 13.84 4.55
C SER A 49 3.93 14.39 5.82
N LYS A 50 3.82 15.73 5.91
CA LYS A 50 3.12 16.40 7.01
C LYS A 50 1.61 16.15 6.85
N ARG A 51 1.10 15.07 7.43
CA ARG A 51 -0.30 15.04 7.89
C ARG A 51 -0.26 15.40 9.39
N PRO A 52 -0.92 16.48 9.84
CA PRO A 52 -1.00 16.75 11.27
C PRO A 52 -1.75 15.58 11.92
N ALA A 53 -1.12 14.96 12.92
CA ALA A 53 -1.78 14.01 13.79
C ALA A 53 -2.77 14.81 14.63
N ALA A 54 -4.05 14.74 14.28
CA ALA A 54 -5.12 15.23 15.13
C ALA A 54 -5.12 14.37 16.40
N THR A 55 -4.52 14.88 17.48
CA THR A 55 -4.93 14.49 18.82
C THR A 55 -6.33 15.08 19.01
N SER A 56 -7.35 14.28 18.72
CA SER A 56 -8.74 14.66 19.01
C SER A 56 -8.94 14.61 20.52
N GLU A 57 -8.74 15.74 21.20
CA GLU A 57 -9.54 15.99 22.40
C GLU A 57 -11.00 15.98 21.95
N ILE A 58 -11.76 14.99 22.42
CA ILE A 58 -13.18 14.88 22.10
C ILE A 58 -13.89 15.97 22.91
N MET A 59 -14.20 17.10 22.26
CA MET A 59 -15.01 18.17 22.86
C MET A 59 -16.49 17.86 22.68
N LEU A 60 -17.24 17.89 23.80
CA LEU A 60 -18.69 17.78 23.81
C LEU A 60 -19.29 19.14 23.42
N ILE A 61 -19.89 19.22 22.22
CA ILE A 61 -20.58 20.42 21.76
C ILE A 61 -22.08 20.25 22.06
N ASN A 62 -22.70 21.24 22.68
CA ASN A 62 -24.15 21.28 22.89
C ASN A 62 -24.87 21.53 21.56
N ASP A 63 -25.92 20.77 21.27
CA ASP A 63 -26.70 20.75 20.01
C ASP A 63 -27.41 22.07 19.62
N ASN A 64 -27.24 23.15 20.39
CA ASN A 64 -28.01 24.40 20.25
C ASN A 64 -27.18 25.63 19.84
N ALA A 65 -25.92 25.46 19.45
CA ALA A 65 -25.04 26.58 19.09
C ALA A 65 -24.77 26.59 17.57
N GLU A 66 -25.60 27.28 16.80
CA GLU A 66 -25.41 27.46 15.35
C GLU A 66 -24.14 28.28 15.00
N ASN A 67 -23.50 28.93 15.98
CA ASN A 67 -22.23 29.64 15.80
C ASN A 67 -21.32 29.41 17.01
N LEU A 68 -20.28 28.60 16.80
CA LEU A 68 -19.19 28.43 17.76
C LEU A 68 -18.05 29.38 17.36
N GLU A 69 -17.78 30.37 18.22
CA GLU A 69 -16.63 31.27 18.08
C GLU A 69 -15.58 30.88 19.14
N GLU A 70 -14.50 30.22 18.71
CA GLU A 70 -13.34 29.94 19.55
C GLU A 70 -12.10 30.60 18.92
N TYR A 71 -11.33 31.34 19.73
CA TYR A 71 -10.11 32.06 19.30
C TYR A 71 -10.24 32.97 18.05
N GLY A 72 -11.43 33.51 17.79
CA GLY A 72 -11.68 34.44 16.68
C GLY A 72 -11.88 33.79 15.30
N GLU A 73 -11.96 32.46 15.24
CA GLU A 73 -12.33 31.74 14.04
C GLU A 73 -13.80 31.32 14.09
N LYS A 74 -14.54 31.63 13.03
CA LYS A 74 -15.96 31.25 12.90
C LYS A 74 -16.05 29.85 12.32
N TYR A 75 -16.75 28.95 13.02
CA TYR A 75 -17.00 27.59 12.56
C TYR A 75 -18.46 27.41 12.14
N ILE A 76 -18.68 26.70 11.04
CA ILE A 76 -19.99 26.42 10.44
C ILE A 76 -20.22 24.91 10.54
N ASP A 77 -21.32 24.50 11.17
CA ASP A 77 -21.75 23.10 11.17
C ASP A 77 -22.49 22.78 9.86
N THR A 78 -22.06 21.72 9.18
CA THR A 78 -22.73 21.23 7.96
C THR A 78 -23.81 20.18 8.24
N GLY A 79 -24.03 19.82 9.51
CA GLY A 79 -24.97 18.78 9.93
C GLY A 79 -24.49 17.35 9.64
N ALA A 80 -23.26 17.19 9.14
CA ALA A 80 -22.62 15.90 8.86
C ALA A 80 -21.64 15.45 9.97
N GLY A 81 -21.67 16.10 11.14
CA GLY A 81 -20.83 15.75 12.29
C GLY A 81 -19.40 16.31 12.26
N PHE A 82 -19.11 17.29 11.39
CA PHE A 82 -17.82 17.97 11.32
C PHE A 82 -18.02 19.49 11.15
N LEU A 83 -17.27 20.29 11.92
CA LEU A 83 -17.24 21.75 11.82
C LEU A 83 -16.29 22.20 10.70
N LEU A 84 -16.77 23.08 9.83
CA LEU A 84 -15.95 23.75 8.81
C LEU A 84 -15.53 25.14 9.30
N SER A 85 -14.24 25.44 9.28
CA SER A 85 -13.78 26.82 9.52
C SER A 85 -14.17 27.71 8.33
N ALA A 86 -14.88 28.81 8.59
CA ALA A 86 -15.36 29.74 7.58
C ALA A 86 -14.22 30.39 6.75
N ASN A 87 -12.99 30.35 7.27
CA ASN A 87 -11.79 30.89 6.62
C ASN A 87 -11.06 29.88 5.72
N GLN A 88 -11.55 28.64 5.59
CA GLN A 88 -10.93 27.67 4.67
C GLN A 88 -11.11 28.13 3.22
N LYS A 89 -9.97 28.39 2.55
CA LYS A 89 -9.90 28.71 1.13
C LYS A 89 -10.58 27.57 0.35
N ARG A 90 -11.69 27.87 -0.34
CA ARG A 90 -12.33 26.93 -1.26
C ARG A 90 -11.31 26.53 -2.30
N TYR A 91 -10.86 25.27 -2.27
CA TYR A 91 -10.06 24.71 -3.36
C TYR A 91 -10.94 24.70 -4.60
N LYS A 92 -10.64 25.58 -5.56
CA LYS A 92 -11.23 25.48 -6.89
C LYS A 92 -10.87 24.10 -7.43
N PRO A 93 -11.82 23.35 -8.02
CA PRO A 93 -11.50 22.11 -8.71
C PRO A 93 -10.36 22.40 -9.68
N ARG A 94 -9.22 21.70 -9.53
CA ARG A 94 -8.16 21.77 -10.54
C ARG A 94 -8.77 21.19 -11.82
N GLU A 95 -8.76 21.97 -12.89
CA GLU A 95 -9.02 21.46 -14.23
C GLU A 95 -8.10 20.26 -14.45
N ALA A 96 -8.67 19.12 -14.84
CA ALA A 96 -7.93 17.91 -15.09
C ALA A 96 -6.89 18.21 -16.18
N ALA A 97 -5.61 17.97 -15.88
CA ALA A 97 -4.57 18.09 -16.89
C ALA A 97 -4.90 17.14 -18.05
N PRO A 98 -4.64 17.53 -19.31
CA PRO A 98 -4.81 16.64 -20.45
C PRO A 98 -4.04 15.34 -20.20
N GLU A 99 -4.71 14.19 -20.32
CA GLU A 99 -4.05 12.89 -20.27
C GLU A 99 -3.00 12.85 -21.38
N GLU A 100 -1.72 12.80 -21.01
CA GLU A 100 -0.65 12.53 -21.95
C GLU A 100 -0.90 11.12 -22.51
N ILE A 101 -1.36 11.06 -23.76
CA ILE A 101 -1.50 9.80 -24.48
C ILE A 101 -0.09 9.30 -24.72
N MET A 102 0.39 8.44 -23.82
CA MET A 102 1.61 7.68 -24.01
C MET A 102 1.32 6.71 -25.15
N ASP A 103 1.98 6.89 -26.29
CA ASP A 103 1.95 5.96 -27.42
C ASP A 103 2.45 4.59 -26.92
N THR A 104 1.51 3.77 -26.49
CA THR A 104 1.75 2.42 -26.00
C THR A 104 1.51 1.48 -27.14
N ASP A 105 2.59 0.84 -27.61
CA ASP A 105 2.47 -0.17 -28.64
C ASP A 105 1.57 -1.32 -28.14
N LEU A 106 0.70 -1.80 -29.04
CA LEU A 106 -0.22 -2.89 -28.77
C LEU A 106 0.41 -4.22 -29.16
N CYS A 107 0.15 -5.26 -28.38
CA CYS A 107 0.67 -6.60 -28.67
C CYS A 107 -0.08 -7.25 -29.83
N ASP A 108 0.63 -7.82 -30.81
CA ASP A 108 0.00 -8.46 -31.99
C ASP A 108 -0.85 -9.69 -31.64
N ASN A 109 -0.54 -10.39 -30.54
CA ASN A 109 -1.27 -11.59 -30.11
C ASN A 109 -2.50 -11.30 -29.24
N CYS A 110 -2.42 -10.33 -28.32
CA CYS A 110 -3.46 -10.07 -27.31
C CYS A 110 -4.03 -8.66 -27.32
N GLU A 111 -3.54 -7.80 -28.21
CA GLU A 111 -3.95 -6.40 -28.42
C GLU A 111 -3.88 -5.53 -27.15
N LEU A 112 -3.17 -5.99 -26.13
CA LEU A 112 -2.96 -5.25 -24.89
C LEU A 112 -1.83 -4.23 -25.07
N PRO A 113 -1.98 -3.01 -24.53
CA PRO A 113 -0.90 -2.03 -24.52
C PRO A 113 0.22 -2.52 -23.61
N PHE A 114 1.47 -2.47 -24.11
CA PHE A 114 2.63 -2.88 -23.34
C PHE A 114 3.81 -1.94 -23.58
N GLU A 115 4.47 -1.53 -22.49
CA GLU A 115 5.59 -0.59 -22.57
C GLU A 115 6.94 -1.28 -22.74
N ASN A 116 7.14 -2.43 -22.10
CA ASN A 116 8.45 -3.04 -21.94
C ASN A 116 8.36 -4.56 -22.07
N SER A 117 8.70 -5.10 -23.24
CA SER A 117 8.88 -6.55 -23.43
C SER A 117 10.29 -6.90 -23.90
N PHE A 118 10.72 -8.14 -23.66
CA PHE A 118 12.04 -8.62 -24.06
C PHE A 118 12.21 -8.61 -25.59
N LEU A 119 11.20 -9.11 -26.30
CA LEU A 119 11.21 -9.20 -27.76
C LEU A 119 11.21 -7.82 -28.43
N ARG A 120 10.51 -6.84 -27.85
CA ARG A 120 10.52 -5.46 -28.35
C ARG A 120 11.88 -4.79 -28.16
N LYS A 121 12.55 -5.00 -27.02
CA LYS A 121 13.86 -4.40 -26.72
C LYS A 121 15.00 -4.93 -27.61
N HIS A 122 14.99 -6.22 -27.91
CA HIS A 122 16.10 -6.87 -28.61
C HIS A 122 15.86 -7.08 -30.11
N TYR A 123 14.59 -7.29 -30.51
CA TYR A 123 14.23 -7.67 -31.88
C TYR A 123 13.17 -6.74 -32.50
N SER A 124 12.78 -5.65 -31.82
CA SER A 124 11.72 -4.73 -32.24
C SER A 124 10.37 -5.39 -32.55
N ALA A 125 10.11 -6.58 -31.98
CA ALA A 125 8.87 -7.30 -32.19
C ALA A 125 7.78 -6.87 -31.19
N LEU A 126 6.55 -6.64 -31.67
CA LEU A 126 5.45 -6.12 -30.87
C LEU A 126 4.69 -7.23 -30.12
N VAL A 127 5.40 -7.95 -29.25
CA VAL A 127 4.84 -9.06 -28.48
C VAL A 127 5.09 -8.83 -27.00
N CYS A 128 4.05 -8.96 -26.17
CA CYS A 128 4.17 -8.89 -24.72
C CYS A 128 4.80 -10.17 -24.14
N ASP A 129 5.33 -10.08 -22.92
CA ASP A 129 6.01 -11.23 -22.28
C ASP A 129 5.04 -12.36 -21.92
N GLU A 130 3.74 -12.08 -21.75
CA GLU A 130 2.70 -13.10 -21.52
C GLU A 130 2.40 -13.93 -22.77
N CYS A 131 2.50 -13.32 -23.95
CA CYS A 131 2.31 -13.98 -25.24
C CYS A 131 3.62 -14.51 -25.83
N LYS A 132 4.73 -14.41 -25.09
CA LYS A 132 6.01 -14.97 -25.48
C LYS A 132 5.98 -16.48 -25.26
N ASP A 133 5.45 -17.19 -26.25
CA ASP A 133 5.53 -18.64 -26.32
C ASP A 133 6.86 -19.06 -26.96
N ASP A 134 7.61 -19.93 -26.28
CA ASP A 134 8.89 -20.45 -26.77
C ASP A 134 8.75 -21.32 -28.03
N GLU A 135 7.54 -21.86 -28.27
CA GLU A 135 7.22 -22.61 -29.49
C GLU A 135 7.03 -21.69 -30.71
N LYS A 136 6.44 -20.51 -30.50
CA LYS A 136 6.16 -19.55 -31.58
C LYS A 136 7.36 -18.63 -31.85
N TYR A 137 8.14 -18.32 -30.81
CA TYR A 137 9.31 -17.45 -30.89
C TYR A 137 10.56 -18.12 -30.28
N PRO A 138 11.06 -19.22 -30.87
CA PRO A 138 12.27 -19.87 -30.39
C PRO A 138 13.48 -18.97 -30.63
N LEU A 139 14.27 -18.74 -29.57
CA LEU A 139 15.54 -18.04 -29.69
C LEU A 139 16.62 -19.03 -30.13
N MET A 140 17.12 -18.85 -31.34
CA MET A 140 18.19 -19.67 -31.91
C MET A 140 19.52 -18.93 -31.94
N THR A 141 20.62 -19.67 -31.87
CA THR A 141 21.96 -19.08 -32.04
C THR A 141 22.22 -18.74 -33.51
N LEU A 142 23.08 -17.73 -33.76
CA LEU A 142 23.47 -17.35 -35.12
C LEU A 142 24.07 -18.51 -35.91
N SER A 143 24.77 -19.44 -35.26
CA SER A 143 25.32 -20.64 -35.89
C SER A 143 24.24 -21.60 -36.36
N GLU A 144 23.22 -21.86 -35.53
CA GLU A 144 22.11 -22.77 -35.87
C GLU A 144 21.28 -22.21 -37.02
N VAL A 145 20.98 -20.91 -36.99
CA VAL A 145 20.22 -20.24 -38.07
C VAL A 145 20.98 -20.29 -39.40
N LYS A 146 22.30 -20.09 -39.40
CA LYS A 146 23.12 -20.19 -40.63
C LYS A 146 23.07 -21.60 -41.22
N THR A 147 23.13 -22.63 -40.38
CA THR A 147 23.16 -24.02 -40.85
C THR A 147 21.80 -24.52 -41.31
N GLU A 148 20.73 -24.19 -40.58
CA GLU A 148 19.38 -24.67 -40.90
C GLU A 148 18.77 -23.93 -42.09
N TYR A 149 18.93 -22.61 -42.14
CA TYR A 149 18.34 -21.77 -43.18
C TYR A 149 19.31 -21.46 -44.33
N VAL A 150 20.53 -22.01 -44.30
CA VAL A 150 21.57 -21.82 -45.33
C VAL A 150 21.78 -20.33 -45.62
N LEU A 151 21.87 -19.53 -44.56
CA LEU A 151 21.98 -18.08 -44.65
C LEU A 151 23.44 -17.63 -44.63
N ASN A 152 23.72 -16.60 -45.43
CA ASN A 152 25.02 -15.93 -45.43
C ASN A 152 25.12 -14.88 -44.31
N ASP A 153 26.33 -14.66 -43.81
CA ASP A 153 26.63 -13.71 -42.72
C ASP A 153 26.17 -12.27 -42.98
N ASN A 154 26.09 -11.87 -44.26
CA ASN A 154 25.63 -10.54 -44.64
C ASN A 154 24.10 -10.38 -44.51
N MET A 155 23.35 -11.47 -44.49
CA MET A 155 21.88 -11.45 -44.37
C MET A 155 21.42 -11.37 -42.91
N LEU A 156 22.25 -11.82 -41.96
CA LEU A 156 21.93 -11.88 -40.52
C LEU A 156 22.34 -10.62 -39.74
N LYS A 157 23.14 -9.75 -40.34
CA LYS A 157 23.56 -8.50 -39.70
C LYS A 157 22.46 -7.47 -39.87
N THR A 158 21.80 -7.12 -38.77
CA THR A 158 20.98 -5.91 -38.70
C THR A 158 21.90 -4.71 -38.94
N ALA A 159 21.56 -3.87 -39.92
CA ALA A 159 22.26 -2.60 -40.13
C ALA A 159 22.17 -1.77 -38.83
N PRO A 160 23.25 -1.07 -38.44
CA PRO A 160 23.26 -0.23 -37.24
C PRO A 160 22.26 0.93 -37.34
#